data_AF-A0A317G3S2-F1
#
_entry.id   AF-A0A317G3S2-F1
#
_cell.length_a   1.000
_cell.length_b   1.000
_cell.length_c   1.000
_cell.angle_alpha   90.00
_cell.angle_beta   90.00
_cell.angle_gamma   90.00
#
_symmetry.space_group_name_H-M   'P 1'
#
loop_
_entity.id
_entity.type
_entity.pdbx_description
1 polymer ?
#
loop_
_entity_poly.entity_id
_entity_poly.type
_entity_poly.pdbx_seq_one_letter_code
_entity_poly.pdbx_strand_id
1 'polypeptide(L)'
;MAQVKKAAEKPAAKKTVTKKATASVKTKIELQYAEKNISYDDIVKNAKEFWTLELGNKAEDLKSLDLYVKPEENRVYYVANGKETGSFEL
;
A
#
# COMPACT_ATOMS: atom_id res chain seq x y z
N MET A 1 45.39 42.05 4.92
CA MET A 1 44.83 42.36 6.26
C MET A 1 43.62 43.26 6.02
N ALA A 2 42.41 42.69 5.95
CA ALA A 2 41.46 42.50 7.05
C ALA A 2 40.63 43.75 7.41
N GLN A 3 39.34 43.75 7.05
CA GLN A 3 38.25 43.97 8.02
C GLN A 3 36.88 43.60 7.42
N VAL A 4 36.23 42.68 8.12
CA VAL A 4 34.85 42.22 7.99
C VAL A 4 33.91 43.13 8.80
N LYS A 5 32.73 43.45 8.26
CA LYS A 5 31.49 43.81 8.99
C LYS A 5 30.34 43.13 8.24
N LYS A 6 29.86 41.95 8.63
CA LYS A 6 28.92 41.58 9.71
C LYS A 6 27.57 42.34 9.71
N ALA A 7 26.55 41.59 9.28
CA ALA A 7 25.15 41.50 9.73
C ALA A 7 24.19 42.70 9.61
N ALA A 8 23.14 42.49 8.81
CA ALA A 8 21.78 42.90 9.14
C ALA A 8 20.80 41.84 8.59
N GLU A 9 20.52 40.81 9.39
CA GLU A 9 19.38 39.92 9.20
C GLU A 9 18.09 40.72 9.32
N LYS A 10 17.28 40.71 8.25
CA LYS A 10 15.89 41.14 8.30
C LYS A 10 15.05 39.86 8.40
N PRO A 11 14.29 39.63 9.48
CA PRO A 11 13.48 38.42 9.61
C PRO A 11 12.36 38.47 8.57
N ALA A 12 12.54 37.73 7.48
CA ALA A 12 11.52 37.54 6.46
C ALA A 12 10.39 36.71 7.06
N ALA A 13 9.33 37.41 7.44
CA ALA A 13 7.93 37.00 7.47
C ALA A 13 7.68 35.48 7.38
N LYS A 14 7.28 34.94 8.53
CA LYS A 14 6.45 33.76 8.75
C LYS A 14 5.45 33.54 7.59
N LYS A 15 5.87 32.81 6.55
CA LYS A 15 4.93 32.08 5.69
C LYS A 15 4.56 30.82 6.45
N THR A 16 3.52 30.93 7.27
CA THR A 16 2.66 29.79 7.56
C THR A 16 2.17 29.27 6.22
N VAL A 17 2.92 28.33 5.65
CA VAL A 17 2.38 27.40 4.66
C VAL A 17 1.34 26.62 5.43
N THR A 18 0.11 27.13 5.42
CA THR A 18 -1.08 26.36 5.70
C THR A 18 -0.98 25.16 4.79
N LYS A 19 -0.48 24.05 5.35
CA LYS A 19 -0.49 22.75 4.71
C LYS A 19 -1.97 22.47 4.52
N LYS A 20 -2.46 22.82 3.32
CA LYS A 20 -3.83 22.56 2.87
C LYS A 20 -4.06 21.12 3.28
N ALA A 21 -5.00 20.93 4.21
CA ALA A 21 -5.47 19.62 4.58
C ALA A 21 -5.76 18.91 3.27
N THR A 22 -4.89 17.96 2.93
CA THR A 22 -5.10 17.05 1.81
C THR A 22 -6.44 16.43 2.13
N ALA A 23 -7.48 16.85 1.42
CA ALA A 23 -8.76 16.18 1.42
C ALA A 23 -8.40 14.72 1.15
N SER A 24 -8.49 13.90 2.17
CA SER A 24 -8.24 12.47 2.11
C SER A 24 -9.33 11.94 1.21
N VAL A 25 -9.05 11.90 -0.09
CA VAL A 25 -9.93 11.26 -1.07
C VAL A 25 -10.07 9.83 -0.57
N LYS A 26 -11.28 9.49 -0.11
CA LYS A 26 -11.59 8.14 0.33
C LYS A 26 -11.77 7.31 -0.92
N THR A 27 -10.65 6.88 -1.48
CA THR A 27 -10.61 6.02 -2.67
C THR A 27 -11.07 4.63 -2.26
N LYS A 28 -12.20 4.20 -2.83
CA LYS A 28 -12.69 2.82 -2.69
C LYS A 28 -12.25 2.05 -3.93
N ILE A 29 -11.52 0.96 -3.74
CA ILE A 29 -11.06 0.09 -4.81
C ILE A 29 -11.83 -1.22 -4.71
N GLU A 30 -12.57 -1.54 -5.77
CA GLU A 30 -13.42 -2.72 -5.87
C GLU A 30 -13.15 -3.42 -7.19
N LEU A 31 -12.98 -4.73 -7.13
CA LEU A 31 -12.94 -5.60 -8.28
C LEU A 31 -14.37 -6.09 -8.54
N GLN A 32 -14.94 -5.74 -9.68
CA GLN A 32 -16.25 -6.22 -10.11
C GLN A 32 -16.08 -7.20 -11.26
N TYR A 33 -16.51 -8.44 -11.07
CA TYR A 33 -16.42 -9.49 -12.08
C TYR A 33 -17.53 -10.51 -11.92
N ALA A 34 -18.12 -10.96 -13.04
CA ALA A 34 -19.16 -12.00 -13.07
C ALA A 34 -20.24 -11.79 -11.98
N GLU A 35 -20.78 -10.58 -11.90
CA GLU A 35 -21.79 -10.15 -10.92
C GLU A 35 -21.34 -10.13 -9.44
N LYS A 36 -20.08 -10.47 -9.16
CA LYS A 36 -19.46 -10.32 -7.83
C LYS A 36 -18.78 -8.97 -7.68
N ASN A 37 -18.84 -8.41 -6.48
CA ASN A 37 -18.08 -7.24 -6.06
C ASN A 37 -17.12 -7.63 -4.92
N ILE A 38 -15.82 -7.42 -5.13
CA ILE A 38 -14.81 -7.82 -4.16
C ILE A 38 -14.00 -6.58 -3.85
N SER A 39 -14.06 -6.13 -2.60
CA SER A 39 -13.29 -4.97 -2.16
C SER A 39 -11.82 -5.34 -2.07
N TYR A 40 -10.91 -4.40 -2.38
CA TYR A 40 -9.47 -4.63 -2.22
C TYR A 40 -9.11 -5.12 -0.80
N ASP A 41 -9.77 -4.56 0.21
CA ASP A 41 -9.62 -4.98 1.61
C ASP A 41 -9.94 -6.47 1.80
N ASP A 42 -10.99 -6.95 1.13
CA ASP A 42 -11.43 -8.34 1.19
C ASP A 42 -10.44 -9.27 0.48
N ILE A 43 -9.90 -8.85 -0.66
CA ILE A 43 -8.85 -9.58 -1.39
C ILE A 43 -7.60 -9.73 -0.52
N VAL A 44 -7.14 -8.63 0.10
CA VAL A 44 -5.96 -8.64 0.97
C VAL A 44 -6.19 -9.49 2.22
N LYS A 45 -7.41 -9.43 2.78
CA LYS A 45 -7.79 -10.21 3.95
C LYS A 45 -7.83 -11.71 3.64
N ASN A 46 -8.50 -12.11 2.55
CA ASN A 46 -8.48 -13.49 2.05
C ASN A 46 -7.07 -13.96 1.74
N ALA A 47 -6.25 -13.14 1.08
CA ALA A 47 -4.86 -13.49 0.78
C ALA A 47 -4.04 -13.77 2.04
N LYS A 48 -4.21 -12.95 3.09
CA LYS A 48 -3.55 -13.17 4.39
C LYS A 48 -4.07 -14.43 5.07
N GLU A 49 -5.38 -14.63 5.11
CA GLU A 49 -5.98 -15.83 5.69
C GLU A 49 -5.50 -17.08 4.97
N PHE A 50 -5.55 -17.11 3.63
CA PHE A 50 -5.05 -18.23 2.83
C PHE A 50 -3.57 -18.51 3.08
N TRP A 51 -2.73 -17.46 3.11
CA TRP A 51 -1.31 -17.59 3.44
C TRP A 51 -1.07 -18.19 4.83
N THR A 52 -1.80 -17.74 5.85
CA THR A 52 -1.55 -18.20 7.22
C THR A 52 -2.26 -19.48 7.62
N LEU A 53 -3.47 -19.70 7.09
CA LEU A 53 -4.37 -20.78 7.49
C LEU A 53 -4.32 -21.95 6.52
N GLU A 54 -4.36 -21.71 5.21
CA GLU A 54 -4.31 -22.78 4.21
C GLU A 54 -2.88 -23.24 3.93
N LEU A 55 -1.97 -22.32 3.66
CA LEU A 55 -0.56 -22.66 3.45
C LEU A 55 0.18 -22.96 4.75
N GLY A 56 -0.41 -22.63 5.91
CA GLY A 56 0.23 -22.81 7.22
C GLY A 56 1.51 -21.98 7.40
N ASN A 57 1.72 -20.97 6.54
CA ASN A 57 2.89 -20.10 6.62
C ASN A 57 2.73 -19.06 7.71
N LYS A 58 3.84 -18.57 8.26
CA LYS A 58 3.79 -17.52 9.28
C LYS A 58 3.62 -16.14 8.65
N ALA A 59 2.80 -15.31 9.27
CA ALA A 59 2.71 -13.88 8.92
C ALA A 59 4.09 -13.18 9.07
N GLU A 60 4.93 -13.68 9.99
CA GLU A 60 6.31 -13.20 10.20
C GLU A 60 7.25 -13.53 9.04
N ASP A 61 6.96 -14.59 8.29
CA ASP A 61 7.76 -14.94 7.11
C ASP A 61 7.43 -14.01 5.93
N LEU A 62 6.23 -13.44 5.91
CA LEU A 62 5.72 -12.57 4.85
C LEU A 62 6.37 -11.17 4.88
N LYS A 63 7.55 -11.01 4.27
CA LYS A 63 8.21 -9.69 4.10
C LYS A 63 7.67 -8.91 2.91
N SER A 64 7.23 -9.60 1.86
CA SER A 64 6.64 -8.99 0.67
C SER A 64 5.58 -9.94 0.12
N LEU A 65 4.43 -9.41 -0.28
CA LEU A 65 3.32 -10.17 -0.82
C LEU A 65 2.73 -9.41 -2.00
N ASP A 66 3.04 -9.89 -3.20
CA ASP A 66 2.45 -9.38 -4.43
C ASP A 66 1.21 -10.23 -4.77
N LEU A 67 0.06 -9.57 -4.92
CA LEU A 67 -1.22 -10.22 -5.23
C LEU A 67 -1.66 -9.86 -6.64
N TYR A 68 -1.82 -10.87 -7.48
CA TYR A 68 -2.28 -10.76 -8.85
C TYR A 68 -3.65 -11.41 -8.96
N VAL A 69 -4.68 -10.59 -9.01
CA VAL A 69 -6.06 -11.08 -9.09
C VAL A 69 -6.43 -11.27 -10.55
N LYS A 70 -6.76 -12.51 -10.94
CA LYS A 70 -7.20 -12.86 -12.28
C LYS A 70 -8.66 -13.30 -12.23
N PRO A 71 -9.60 -12.32 -12.26
CA PRO A 71 -11.01 -12.62 -12.13
C PRO A 71 -11.53 -13.54 -13.23
N GLU A 72 -10.99 -13.46 -14.45
CA GLU A 72 -11.36 -14.35 -15.57
C GLU A 72 -11.18 -15.85 -15.27
N GLU A 73 -10.22 -16.21 -14.44
CA GLU A 73 -10.00 -17.60 -13.98
C GLU A 73 -10.54 -17.85 -12.57
N ASN A 74 -11.17 -16.84 -11.96
CA ASN A 74 -11.59 -16.81 -10.55
C ASN A 74 -10.46 -17.25 -9.60
N ARG A 75 -9.23 -16.77 -9.85
CA ARG A 75 -8.06 -17.04 -9.01
C ARG A 75 -7.28 -15.80 -8.63
N VAL A 76 -6.67 -15.84 -7.46
CA VAL A 76 -5.65 -14.91 -7.00
C VAL A 76 -4.31 -15.64 -6.97
N TYR A 77 -3.33 -15.11 -7.69
CA TYR A 77 -1.95 -15.56 -7.62
C TYR A 77 -1.20 -14.69 -6.63
N TYR A 78 -0.39 -15.30 -5.78
CA TYR A 78 0.43 -14.56 -4.84
C TYR A 78 1.90 -14.92 -5.00
N VAL A 79 2.77 -13.94 -4.78
CA VAL A 79 4.21 -14.12 -4.69
C VAL A 79 4.67 -13.56 -3.35
N ALA A 80 5.01 -14.46 -2.45
CA ALA A 80 5.57 -14.14 -1.16
C ALA A 80 7.10 -14.15 -1.22
N ASN A 81 7.72 -13.11 -0.68
CA ASN A 81 9.17 -12.94 -0.60
C ASN A 81 9.92 -13.06 -1.94
N GLY A 82 9.21 -12.92 -3.08
CA GLY A 82 9.78 -13.16 -4.41
C GLY A 82 10.22 -14.61 -4.68
N LYS A 83 9.86 -15.56 -3.80
CA LYS A 83 10.29 -16.97 -3.90
C LYS A 83 9.14 -17.95 -3.77
N GLU A 84 8.27 -17.72 -2.79
CA GLU A 84 7.12 -18.59 -2.51
C GLU A 84 5.94 -18.13 -3.35
N THR A 85 5.64 -18.86 -4.42
CA THR A 85 4.51 -18.55 -5.30
C THR A 85 3.38 -19.54 -5.07
N GLY A 86 2.14 -19.07 -5.17
CA GLY A 86 1.00 -19.96 -5.26
C GLY A 86 -0.24 -19.25 -5.76
N SER A 87 -1.37 -19.94 -5.66
CA SER A 87 -2.65 -19.39 -6.09
C SER A 87 -3.78 -19.94 -5.25
N PHE A 88 -4.80 -19.13 -5.03
CA PHE A 88 -6.04 -19.51 -4.38
C PHE A 88 -7.25 -19.09 -5.22
N GLU A 89 -8.40 -19.68 -4.91
CA GLU A 89 -9.67 -19.32 -5.55
C GLU A 89 -10.15 -17.95 -5.04
N LEU A 90 -10.67 -17.12 -5.95
CA LEU A 90 -11.10 -15.73 -5.71
C LEU A 90 -12.56 -15.64 -5.21
#